data_AF-A0A8S2YZU8-F1
#
_entry.id   AF-A0A8S2YZU8-F1
#
_cell.length_a   1.000
_cell.length_b   1.000
_cell.length_c   1.000
_cell.angle_alpha   90.00
_cell.angle_beta   90.00
_cell.angle_gamma   90.00
#
_symmetry.space_group_name_H-M   'P 1'
#
loop_
_entity.id
_entity.type
_entity.pdbx_description
1 polymer ?
#
loop_
_entity_poly.entity_id
_entity_poly.type
_entity_poly.pdbx_seq_one_letter_code
_entity_poly.pdbx_strand_id
1 'polypeptide(L)'
;MEPTTVHIDTSSEQLSKHPVQITPEDLRIHLEPIIHKMIASALSYSFQQPADSISLKILDNPTTIKHSIDMSIIHNKLLYGKYNNPLEFSDDIWTIFNNIWLYNEKTSPIYEICSKLADLFVELIDPVLQTLGYCCGRQYVYSPGVLLCYGKEQCCQILVNDNYYYYNNLEPSRLNLSNDQYRFCTQCFNSIEKLDQEDREKQEAEDLDDPIESENPTE
;
A
#
# COMPACT_ATOMS: atom_id res chain seq x y z
N MET A 1 -23.35 22.82 -8.86
CA MET A 1 -22.28 22.63 -9.85
C MET A 1 -22.66 21.42 -10.68
N GLU A 2 -23.02 21.63 -11.94
CA GLU A 2 -23.34 20.52 -12.84
C GLU A 2 -22.05 19.77 -13.20
N PRO A 3 -22.09 18.43 -13.33
CA PRO A 3 -20.92 17.66 -13.71
C PRO A 3 -20.60 17.94 -15.18
N THR A 4 -19.43 18.50 -15.44
CA THR A 4 -18.89 18.67 -16.79
C THR A 4 -18.63 17.29 -17.38
N THR A 5 -19.55 16.79 -18.21
CA THR A 5 -19.34 15.56 -18.98
C THR A 5 -18.23 15.78 -19.99
N VAL A 6 -17.09 15.15 -19.76
CA VAL A 6 -15.98 15.07 -20.73
C VAL A 6 -16.49 14.24 -21.90
N HIS A 7 -16.64 14.87 -23.07
CA HIS A 7 -16.92 14.18 -24.32
C HIS A 7 -15.67 13.39 -24.70
N ILE A 8 -15.72 12.05 -24.55
CA ILE A 8 -14.68 11.17 -25.05
C ILE A 8 -14.98 10.96 -26.53
N ASP A 9 -14.12 11.50 -27.39
CA ASP A 9 -14.21 11.27 -28.83
C ASP A 9 -13.94 9.79 -29.11
N THR A 10 -14.98 9.06 -29.53
CA THR A 10 -14.91 7.63 -29.89
C THR A 10 -14.35 7.41 -31.29
N SER A 11 -13.91 8.48 -31.98
CA SER A 11 -13.23 8.41 -33.25
C SER A 11 -11.83 7.82 -33.02
N SER A 12 -11.71 6.51 -33.18
CA SER A 12 -10.40 5.83 -33.24
C SER A 12 -9.66 6.31 -34.49
N GLU A 13 -8.94 7.43 -34.39
CA GLU A 13 -7.91 7.76 -35.37
C GLU A 13 -6.95 6.57 -35.46
N GLN A 14 -6.61 6.16 -36.68
CA GLN A 14 -5.68 5.06 -36.90
C GLN A 14 -4.31 5.46 -36.33
N LEU A 15 -4.02 4.98 -35.12
CA LEU A 15 -2.70 5.10 -34.49
C LEU A 15 -1.65 4.58 -35.47
N SER A 16 -0.57 5.36 -35.62
CA SER A 16 0.60 4.99 -36.44
C SER A 16 1.02 3.55 -36.14
N LYS A 17 1.22 2.75 -37.21
CA LYS A 17 1.73 1.37 -37.10
C LYS A 17 3.17 1.29 -36.59
N HIS A 18 3.87 2.42 -36.51
CA HIS A 18 5.21 2.52 -35.95
C HIS A 18 5.17 3.02 -34.51
N PRO A 19 5.96 2.41 -33.60
CA PRO A 19 6.05 2.87 -32.21
C PRO A 19 6.54 4.32 -32.19
N VAL A 20 5.85 5.16 -31.43
CA VAL A 20 6.27 6.54 -31.17
C VAL A 20 7.69 6.49 -30.57
N GLN A 21 8.65 7.10 -31.26
CA GLN A 21 10.03 7.20 -30.80
C GLN A 21 10.14 8.49 -30.00
N ILE A 22 10.04 8.39 -28.67
CA ILE A 22 10.26 9.54 -27.78
C ILE A 22 11.77 9.66 -27.56
N THR A 23 12.35 10.79 -27.95
CA THR A 23 13.79 11.01 -27.75
C THR A 23 14.08 11.45 -26.30
N PRO A 24 15.31 11.27 -25.80
CA PRO A 24 15.69 11.80 -24.49
C PRO A 24 15.46 13.32 -24.35
N GLU A 25 15.58 14.06 -25.46
CA GLU A 25 15.31 15.50 -25.49
C GLU A 25 13.82 15.81 -25.37
N ASP A 26 12.94 15.03 -26.02
CA ASP A 26 11.50 15.16 -25.84
C ASP A 26 11.10 14.91 -24.39
N LEU A 27 11.66 13.86 -23.76
CA LEU A 27 11.45 13.57 -22.34
C LEU A 27 11.89 14.75 -21.48
N ARG A 28 13.06 15.34 -21.74
CA ARG A 28 13.56 16.49 -20.99
C ARG A 28 12.62 17.69 -21.12
N ILE A 29 12.26 18.08 -22.33
CA ILE A 29 11.37 19.23 -22.60
C ILE A 29 10.03 19.09 -21.86
N HIS A 30 9.47 17.89 -21.83
CA HIS A 30 8.17 17.63 -21.24
C HIS A 30 8.19 17.41 -19.71
N LEU A 31 9.22 16.75 -19.17
CA LEU A 31 9.27 16.35 -17.75
C LEU A 31 10.06 17.32 -16.87
N GLU A 32 10.99 18.10 -17.42
CA GLU A 32 11.79 19.07 -16.67
C GLU A 32 10.93 20.14 -15.95
N PRO A 33 9.86 20.68 -16.56
CA PRO A 33 8.95 21.60 -15.87
C PRO A 33 8.28 20.99 -14.64
N ILE A 34 8.00 19.68 -14.65
CA ILE A 34 7.37 18.97 -13.53
C ILE A 34 8.34 18.95 -12.35
N ILE A 35 9.56 18.44 -12.56
CA ILE A 35 10.55 18.31 -11.48
C ILE A 35 10.95 19.69 -10.93
N HIS A 36 11.08 20.72 -11.77
CA HIS A 36 11.33 22.09 -11.30
C HIS A 36 10.20 22.61 -10.42
N LYS A 37 8.95 22.40 -10.81
CA LYS A 37 7.80 22.83 -10.01
C LYS A 37 7.70 22.08 -8.68
N MET A 38 8.04 20.79 -8.67
CA MET A 38 8.11 20.00 -7.45
C MET A 38 9.24 20.46 -6.51
N ILE A 39 10.44 20.73 -7.05
CA ILE A 39 11.57 21.27 -6.28
C ILE A 39 11.28 22.69 -5.77
N ALA A 40 10.61 23.53 -6.54
CA ALA A 40 10.27 24.89 -6.13
C ALA A 40 9.14 24.95 -5.09
N SER A 41 8.36 23.88 -4.94
CA SER A 41 7.31 23.79 -3.93
C SER A 41 7.92 23.91 -2.53
N ALA A 42 7.32 24.73 -1.66
CA ALA A 42 7.74 24.84 -0.24
C ALA A 42 7.72 23.48 0.50
N LEU A 43 6.98 22.51 -0.05
CA LEU A 43 6.93 21.12 0.39
C LEU A 43 8.28 20.40 0.20
N SER A 44 9.13 20.84 -0.74
CA SER A 44 10.41 20.20 -1.06
C SER A 44 11.53 20.52 -0.05
N TYR A 45 11.40 21.59 0.75
CA TYR A 45 12.47 22.11 1.61
C TYR A 45 12.93 21.08 2.65
N SER A 46 12.00 20.25 3.13
CA SER A 46 12.30 19.11 4.03
C SER A 46 13.04 17.95 3.36
N PHE A 47 13.23 18.00 2.03
CA PHE A 47 13.78 16.93 1.19
C PHE A 47 15.04 17.34 0.39
N GLN A 48 15.56 18.55 0.59
CA GLN A 48 16.73 19.08 -0.14
C GLN A 48 18.07 18.87 0.57
N GLN A 49 18.07 18.36 1.81
CA GLN A 49 19.30 17.93 2.47
C GLN A 49 19.49 16.43 2.23
N PRO A 50 20.72 15.94 2.00
CA PRO A 50 20.97 14.51 2.03
C PRO A 50 20.42 13.96 3.34
N ALA A 51 19.86 12.76 3.30
CA ALA A 51 19.17 12.10 4.41
C ALA A 51 20.08 11.78 5.63
N ASP A 52 21.12 12.58 5.88
CA ASP A 52 22.02 12.50 7.02
C ASP A 52 21.37 13.02 8.32
N SER A 53 20.10 13.43 8.29
CA SER A 53 19.31 13.76 9.50
C SER A 53 18.10 12.84 9.75
N ILE A 54 17.83 11.84 8.90
CA ILE A 54 16.93 10.72 9.25
C ILE A 54 17.73 9.69 10.08
N SER A 55 18.43 10.17 11.10
CA SER A 55 19.21 9.36 12.04
C SER A 55 18.45 9.09 13.34
N LEU A 56 17.12 9.23 13.36
CA LEU A 56 16.34 9.18 14.61
C LEU A 56 15.16 8.20 14.58
N LYS A 57 15.32 7.07 13.87
CA LYS A 57 14.58 5.79 14.09
C LYS A 57 15.03 4.60 13.22
N ILE A 58 16.14 4.70 12.48
CA ILE A 58 16.68 3.58 11.66
C ILE A 58 17.44 2.54 12.53
N LEU A 59 17.51 2.72 13.85
CA LEU A 59 18.33 1.86 14.72
C LEU A 59 17.82 0.41 14.84
N ASP A 60 16.60 0.07 14.40
CA ASP A 60 16.07 -1.29 14.58
C ASP A 60 15.89 -2.12 13.29
N ASN A 61 16.27 -1.64 12.09
CA ASN A 61 16.23 -2.48 10.88
C ASN A 61 17.34 -2.13 9.85
N PRO A 62 18.56 -2.67 9.99
CA PRO A 62 19.69 -2.38 9.10
C PRO A 62 19.57 -2.92 7.65
N THR A 63 18.43 -3.46 7.24
CA THR A 63 18.25 -4.13 5.92
C THR A 63 17.33 -3.41 4.93
N THR A 64 16.74 -2.27 5.30
CA THR A 64 15.63 -1.69 4.52
C THR A 64 15.94 -0.28 4.04
N ILE A 65 17.01 -0.08 3.25
CA ILE A 65 17.07 1.02 2.26
C ILE A 65 17.63 0.40 0.99
N LYS A 66 16.77 -0.10 0.10
CA LYS A 66 17.24 -0.66 -1.17
C LYS A 66 17.55 0.43 -2.21
N HIS A 67 16.90 1.60 -2.15
CA HIS A 67 17.14 2.70 -3.09
C HIS A 67 16.91 4.07 -2.45
N SER A 68 18.00 4.74 -2.03
CA SER A 68 17.98 6.16 -1.71
C SER A 68 17.95 6.94 -3.03
N ILE A 69 16.80 7.54 -3.36
CA ILE A 69 16.61 8.44 -4.51
C ILE A 69 16.10 9.76 -3.94
N ASP A 70 16.61 10.87 -4.46
CA ASP A 70 16.12 12.23 -4.19
C ASP A 70 15.80 12.96 -5.50
N MET A 71 15.12 14.11 -5.39
CA MET A 71 14.70 14.90 -6.56
C MET A 71 15.87 15.43 -7.39
N SER A 72 17.05 15.62 -6.79
CA SER A 72 18.26 16.06 -7.51
C SER A 72 18.83 14.93 -8.37
N ILE A 73 18.81 13.69 -7.87
CA ILE A 73 19.19 12.51 -8.64
C ILE A 73 18.26 12.33 -9.84
N ILE A 74 16.95 12.47 -9.64
CA ILE A 74 15.94 12.37 -10.71
C ILE A 74 16.18 13.46 -11.77
N HIS A 75 16.38 14.70 -11.34
CA HIS A 75 16.69 15.81 -12.24
C HIS A 75 17.95 15.54 -13.06
N ASN A 76 19.03 15.06 -12.43
CA ASN A 76 20.26 14.69 -13.13
C ASN A 76 20.05 13.52 -14.10
N LYS A 77 19.31 12.48 -13.71
CA LYS A 77 18.96 11.36 -14.62
C LYS A 77 18.23 11.88 -15.86
N LEU A 78 17.31 12.82 -15.69
CA LEU A 78 16.59 13.45 -16.80
C LEU A 78 17.54 14.24 -17.72
N LEU A 79 18.40 15.11 -17.15
CA LEU A 79 19.36 15.90 -17.92
C LEU A 79 20.37 15.05 -18.70
N TYR A 80 20.80 13.93 -18.13
CA TYR A 80 21.74 13.00 -18.77
C TYR A 80 21.06 11.96 -19.67
N GLY A 81 19.76 12.11 -19.95
CA GLY A 81 19.01 11.22 -20.85
C GLY A 81 19.00 9.77 -20.37
N LYS A 82 18.91 9.55 -19.06
CA LYS A 82 18.96 8.20 -18.44
C LYS A 82 17.60 7.49 -18.43
N TYR A 83 16.54 8.16 -18.83
CA TYR A 83 15.21 7.59 -18.95
C TYR A 83 14.93 7.19 -20.40
N ASN A 84 14.41 5.98 -20.59
CA ASN A 84 14.00 5.52 -21.92
C ASN A 84 12.55 5.92 -22.24
N ASN A 85 11.74 6.18 -21.22
CA ASN A 85 10.33 6.51 -21.32
C ASN A 85 9.89 7.34 -20.09
N PRO A 86 8.75 8.06 -20.13
CA PRO A 86 8.30 8.91 -19.04
C PRO A 86 7.78 8.14 -17.81
N LEU A 87 7.50 6.84 -17.94
CA LEU A 87 7.07 6.01 -16.80
C LEU A 87 8.24 5.72 -15.86
N GLU A 88 9.45 5.49 -16.37
CA GLU A 88 10.64 5.32 -15.54
C GLU A 88 10.94 6.57 -14.68
N PHE A 89 10.68 7.77 -15.21
CA PHE A 89 10.75 9.01 -14.43
C PHE A 89 9.69 9.04 -13.32
N SER A 90 8.47 8.62 -13.65
CA SER A 90 7.36 8.56 -12.68
C SER A 90 7.64 7.54 -11.56
N ASP A 91 8.22 6.39 -11.89
CA ASP A 91 8.58 5.34 -10.93
C ASP A 91 9.60 5.81 -9.89
N ASP A 92 10.60 6.59 -10.31
CA ASP A 92 11.56 7.17 -9.38
C ASP A 92 10.89 8.19 -8.43
N ILE A 93 9.98 9.02 -8.94
CA ILE A 93 9.20 9.96 -8.13
C ILE A 93 8.34 9.21 -7.10
N TRP A 94 7.64 8.16 -7.53
CA TRP A 94 6.85 7.31 -6.62
C TRP A 94 7.71 6.60 -5.59
N THR A 95 8.94 6.23 -5.93
CA THR A 95 9.89 5.65 -4.97
C THR A 95 10.18 6.61 -3.82
N ILE A 96 10.35 7.91 -4.10
CA ILE A 96 10.52 8.93 -3.06
C ILE A 96 9.31 8.94 -2.12
N PHE A 97 8.10 9.02 -2.69
CA PHE A 97 6.87 9.07 -1.89
C PHE A 97 6.65 7.82 -1.05
N ASN A 98 6.84 6.64 -1.64
CA ASN A 98 6.68 5.35 -0.96
C ASN A 98 7.66 5.20 0.20
N ASN A 99 8.91 5.61 0.02
CA ASN A 99 9.88 5.62 1.12
C ASN A 99 9.39 6.52 2.26
N ILE A 100 8.95 7.74 1.95
CA ILE A 100 8.46 8.67 2.99
C ILE A 100 7.25 8.08 3.72
N TRP A 101 6.26 7.57 3.00
CA TRP A 101 5.08 6.97 3.62
C TRP A 101 5.37 5.70 4.43
N LEU A 102 6.42 4.95 4.06
CA LEU A 102 6.82 3.74 4.77
C LEU A 102 7.47 4.04 6.13
N TYR A 103 8.33 5.07 6.20
CA TYR A 103 9.09 5.35 7.43
C TYR A 103 8.43 6.36 8.36
N ASN A 104 7.41 7.08 7.90
CA ASN A 104 6.76 8.12 8.67
C ASN A 104 5.34 7.73 9.06
N GLU A 105 4.94 8.04 10.29
CA GLU A 105 3.57 7.82 10.75
C GLU A 105 2.59 8.69 9.94
N LYS A 106 1.38 8.17 9.67
CA LYS A 106 0.33 8.87 8.91
C LYS A 106 -0.07 10.23 9.52
N THR A 107 0.13 10.39 10.82
CA THR A 107 -0.14 11.62 11.59
C THR A 107 1.00 12.63 11.52
N SER A 108 2.15 12.27 10.96
CA SER A 108 3.32 13.15 10.91
C SER A 108 3.14 14.25 9.85
N PRO A 109 3.63 15.48 10.13
CA PRO A 109 3.61 16.56 9.14
C PRO A 109 4.31 16.19 7.83
N ILE A 110 5.39 15.40 7.89
CA ILE A 110 6.15 14.96 6.72
C ILE A 110 5.30 14.04 5.83
N TYR A 111 4.52 13.13 6.42
CA TYR A 111 3.59 12.27 5.68
C TYR A 111 2.52 13.10 4.96
N GLU A 112 1.94 14.09 5.65
CA GLU A 112 0.93 14.98 5.06
C GLU A 112 1.51 15.83 3.91
N ILE A 113 2.70 16.41 4.11
CA ILE A 113 3.43 17.17 3.09
C ILE A 113 3.72 16.31 1.86
N CYS A 114 4.20 15.08 2.06
CA CYS A 114 4.45 14.12 0.99
C CYS A 114 3.18 13.79 0.20
N SER A 115 2.05 13.63 0.90
CA SER A 115 0.76 13.33 0.27
C SER A 115 0.30 14.48 -0.63
N LYS A 116 0.42 15.73 -0.16
CA LYS A 116 0.13 16.93 -0.98
C LYS A 116 1.07 17.07 -2.18
N LEU A 117 2.34 16.69 -2.03
CA LEU A 117 3.30 16.71 -3.14
C LEU A 117 3.00 15.63 -4.17
N ALA A 118 2.53 14.45 -3.75
CA ALA A 118 2.07 13.40 -4.64
C ALA A 118 0.81 13.82 -5.42
N ASP A 119 -0.16 14.48 -4.78
CA ASP A 119 -1.33 15.03 -5.46
C ASP A 119 -0.92 16.06 -6.55
N LEU A 120 -0.01 16.98 -6.20
CA LEU A 120 0.55 17.93 -7.16
C LEU A 120 1.26 17.22 -8.32
N PHE A 121 2.02 16.16 -8.04
CA PHE A 121 2.67 15.38 -9.09
C PHE A 121 1.66 14.79 -10.08
N VAL A 122 0.58 14.18 -9.58
CA VAL A 122 -0.50 13.62 -10.41
C VAL A 122 -1.14 14.68 -11.31
N GLU A 123 -1.40 15.87 -10.77
CA GLU A 123 -1.94 17.01 -11.55
C GLU A 123 -1.01 17.46 -12.69
N LEU A 124 0.31 17.37 -12.48
CA LEU A 124 1.32 17.79 -13.45
C LEU A 124 1.62 16.73 -14.51
N ILE A 125 1.66 15.46 -14.11
CA ILE A 125 2.12 14.36 -14.96
C ILE A 125 1.01 13.90 -15.94
N ASP A 126 -0.25 13.94 -15.53
CA ASP A 126 -1.39 13.51 -16.38
C ASP A 126 -1.43 14.21 -17.75
N PRO A 127 -1.45 15.56 -17.85
CA PRO A 127 -1.52 16.24 -19.16
C PRO A 127 -0.24 16.04 -19.99
N VAL A 128 0.92 15.89 -19.34
CA VAL A 128 2.19 15.66 -20.02
C VAL A 128 2.22 14.28 -20.66
N LEU A 129 1.81 13.25 -19.92
CA LEU A 129 1.76 11.88 -20.46
C LEU A 129 0.74 11.75 -21.58
N GLN A 130 -0.41 12.43 -21.49
CA GLN A 130 -1.37 12.52 -22.59
C GLN A 130 -0.77 13.15 -23.84
N THR A 131 0.02 14.22 -23.69
CA THR A 131 0.74 14.86 -24.81
C THR A 131 1.76 13.91 -25.45
N LEU A 132 2.39 13.05 -24.64
CA LEU A 132 3.33 12.02 -25.11
C LEU A 132 2.63 10.76 -25.67
N GLY A 133 1.30 10.73 -25.74
CA GLY A 133 0.52 9.63 -26.31
C GLY A 133 0.13 8.51 -25.34
N TYR A 134 0.30 8.72 -24.03
CA TYR A 134 -0.19 7.82 -22.99
C TYR A 134 -1.63 8.16 -22.61
N CYS A 135 -2.36 7.23 -21.98
CA CYS A 135 -3.72 7.49 -21.52
C CYS A 135 -3.79 8.49 -20.35
N CYS A 136 -2.87 8.35 -19.39
CA CYS A 136 -2.71 9.21 -18.21
C CYS A 136 -1.36 8.93 -17.54
N GLY A 137 -0.98 9.75 -16.55
CA GLY A 137 0.17 9.54 -15.67
C GLY A 137 -0.17 9.04 -14.27
N ARG A 138 -1.40 8.62 -14.05
CA ARG A 138 -1.86 8.05 -12.78
C ARG A 138 -1.19 6.72 -12.48
N GLN A 139 -0.78 6.54 -11.23
CA GLN A 139 -0.40 5.24 -10.72
C GLN A 139 -1.65 4.42 -10.41
N TYR A 140 -1.86 3.34 -11.14
CA TYR A 140 -2.92 2.39 -10.83
C TYR A 140 -2.43 1.41 -9.77
N VAL A 141 -2.94 1.57 -8.55
CA VAL A 141 -2.77 0.57 -7.50
C VAL A 141 -3.97 -0.37 -7.58
N TYR A 142 -3.71 -1.67 -7.69
CA TYR A 142 -4.76 -2.65 -7.53
C TYR A 142 -5.29 -2.56 -6.10
N SER A 143 -6.54 -2.12 -5.94
CA SER A 143 -7.23 -2.19 -4.66
C SER A 143 -7.73 -3.63 -4.51
N PRO A 144 -7.15 -4.44 -3.61
CA PRO A 144 -7.67 -5.78 -3.39
C PRO A 144 -9.13 -5.68 -2.93
N GLY A 145 -9.98 -6.54 -3.50
CA GLY A 145 -11.37 -6.64 -3.09
C GLY A 145 -11.50 -6.83 -1.57
N VAL A 146 -12.64 -6.43 -1.02
CA VAL A 146 -12.91 -6.53 0.42
C VAL A 146 -12.61 -7.95 0.90
N LEU A 147 -11.75 -8.05 1.91
CA LEU A 147 -11.37 -9.34 2.47
C LEU A 147 -12.50 -9.85 3.37
N LEU A 148 -12.92 -11.09 3.17
CA LEU A 148 -13.95 -11.72 4.00
C LEU A 148 -13.34 -12.32 5.26
N CYS A 149 -13.99 -12.09 6.40
CA CYS A 149 -13.65 -12.65 7.69
C CYS A 149 -14.41 -13.96 7.94
N TYR A 150 -13.74 -14.99 8.47
CA TYR A 150 -14.32 -16.28 8.84
C TYR A 150 -14.95 -16.30 10.26
N GLY A 151 -15.14 -15.12 10.86
CA GLY A 151 -15.67 -14.96 12.22
C GLY A 151 -17.17 -15.20 12.37
N LYS A 152 -17.70 -14.82 13.53
CA LYS A 152 -19.01 -15.23 14.06
C LYS A 152 -20.23 -14.73 13.24
N GLU A 153 -20.05 -13.74 12.37
CA GLU A 153 -21.12 -13.19 11.54
C GLU A 153 -20.86 -13.40 10.05
N GLN A 154 -21.84 -14.03 9.37
CA GLN A 154 -21.90 -14.06 7.92
C GLN A 154 -22.03 -12.61 7.44
N CYS A 155 -21.06 -12.15 6.63
CA CYS A 155 -20.85 -10.76 6.15
C CYS A 155 -19.84 -9.91 6.93
N CYS A 156 -19.06 -10.45 7.86
CA CYS A 156 -17.93 -9.69 8.42
C CYS A 156 -16.85 -9.42 7.35
N GLN A 157 -16.49 -8.14 7.18
CA GLN A 157 -15.54 -7.65 6.18
C GLN A 157 -14.34 -7.00 6.87
N ILE A 158 -13.14 -7.28 6.35
CA ILE A 158 -11.88 -6.65 6.78
C ILE A 158 -11.61 -5.51 5.80
N LEU A 159 -11.55 -4.27 6.30
CA LEU A 159 -11.35 -3.09 5.47
C LEU A 159 -9.89 -2.95 5.04
N VAL A 160 -9.66 -2.13 4.01
CA VAL A 160 -8.32 -1.83 3.53
C VAL A 160 -7.53 -1.11 4.63
N ASN A 161 -6.34 -1.62 4.92
CA ASN A 161 -5.44 -1.19 6.01
C ASN A 161 -5.83 -1.62 7.43
N ASP A 162 -6.88 -2.44 7.61
CA ASP A 162 -7.15 -3.02 8.92
C ASP A 162 -6.18 -4.17 9.23
N ASN A 163 -5.80 -4.27 10.50
CA ASN A 163 -5.07 -5.42 10.99
C ASN A 163 -5.99 -6.64 11.04
N TYR A 164 -5.46 -7.79 10.61
CA TYR A 164 -6.18 -9.06 10.61
C TYR A 164 -5.22 -10.21 10.87
N TYR A 165 -5.79 -11.33 11.32
CA TYR A 165 -5.09 -12.59 11.52
C TYR A 165 -5.35 -13.48 10.30
N TYR A 166 -4.34 -14.24 9.88
CA TYR A 166 -4.51 -15.22 8.83
C TYR A 166 -3.79 -16.52 9.16
N TYR A 167 -4.35 -17.61 8.67
CA TYR A 167 -3.76 -18.94 8.76
C TYR A 167 -3.75 -19.57 7.37
N ASN A 168 -2.58 -20.04 6.95
CA ASN A 168 -2.40 -20.79 5.71
C ASN A 168 -2.40 -22.29 6.05
N ASN A 169 -3.37 -23.01 5.52
CA ASN A 169 -3.50 -24.45 5.67
C ASN A 169 -2.61 -25.16 4.64
N LEU A 170 -1.38 -25.49 5.05
CA LEU A 170 -0.38 -26.11 4.16
C LEU A 170 -0.71 -27.58 3.83
N GLU A 171 -1.59 -28.23 4.60
CA GLU A 171 -2.02 -29.61 4.34
C GLU A 171 -3.54 -29.79 4.53
N PRO A 172 -4.36 -29.41 3.52
CA PRO A 172 -5.82 -29.48 3.56
C PRO A 172 -6.37 -30.89 3.82
N SER A 173 -5.58 -31.92 3.52
CA SER A 173 -5.98 -33.32 3.62
C SER A 173 -5.81 -33.91 5.02
N ARG A 174 -5.02 -33.28 5.92
CA ARG A 174 -4.71 -33.83 7.26
C ARG A 174 -5.59 -33.29 8.37
N LEU A 175 -6.02 -32.05 8.23
CA LEU A 175 -6.94 -31.38 9.14
C LEU A 175 -8.26 -31.29 8.38
N ASN A 176 -9.39 -31.64 8.99
CA ASN A 176 -10.74 -31.58 8.37
C ASN A 176 -11.18 -30.12 8.13
N LEU A 177 -10.35 -29.34 7.45
CA LEU A 177 -10.47 -27.91 7.18
C LEU A 177 -10.84 -27.74 5.71
N SER A 178 -11.86 -26.95 5.42
CA SER A 178 -12.44 -26.81 4.08
C SER A 178 -11.67 -25.89 3.13
N ASN A 179 -10.87 -24.96 3.65
CA ASN A 179 -10.15 -23.95 2.86
C ASN A 179 -8.64 -23.97 3.09
N ASP A 180 -7.91 -23.52 2.06
CA ASP A 180 -6.45 -23.37 2.06
C ASP A 180 -5.98 -22.16 2.87
N GLN A 181 -6.86 -21.17 3.09
CA GLN A 181 -6.55 -19.98 3.85
C GLN A 181 -7.77 -19.48 4.62
N TYR A 182 -7.54 -19.11 5.88
CA TYR A 182 -8.52 -18.50 6.77
C TYR A 182 -8.05 -17.12 7.18
N ARG A 183 -8.99 -16.19 7.31
CA ARG A 183 -8.72 -14.79 7.69
C ARG A 183 -9.74 -14.35 8.73
N PHE A 184 -9.29 -13.66 9.76
CA PHE A 184 -10.14 -13.15 10.84
C PHE A 184 -9.80 -11.69 11.13
N CYS A 185 -10.80 -10.82 11.23
CA CYS A 185 -10.60 -9.49 11.78
C CYS A 185 -10.21 -9.60 13.26
N THR A 186 -9.54 -8.58 13.80
CA THR A 186 -9.09 -8.56 15.19
C THR A 186 -10.22 -8.82 16.20
N GLN A 187 -11.40 -8.24 15.97
CA GLN A 187 -12.55 -8.41 16.85
C GLN A 187 -13.05 -9.85 16.86
N CYS A 188 -13.19 -10.48 15.69
CA CYS A 188 -13.64 -11.86 15.59
C CYS A 188 -12.62 -12.82 16.17
N PHE A 189 -11.33 -12.63 15.89
CA PHE A 189 -10.27 -13.49 16.41
C PHE A 189 -10.25 -13.48 17.95
N ASN A 190 -10.25 -12.28 18.56
CA ASN A 190 -10.25 -12.13 20.01
C ASN A 190 -11.53 -12.65 20.67
N SER A 191 -12.65 -12.70 19.93
CA SER A 191 -13.91 -13.25 20.44
C SER A 191 -13.86 -14.78 20.53
N ILE A 192 -13.13 -15.45 19.63
CA ILE A 192 -12.94 -16.91 19.67
C ILE A 192 -12.12 -17.29 20.91
N GLU A 193 -11.01 -16.59 21.18
CA GLU A 193 -10.18 -16.88 22.37
C GLU A 193 -10.96 -16.80 23.68
N LYS A 194 -11.89 -15.83 23.79
CA LYS A 194 -12.75 -15.69 24.96
C LYS A 194 -13.75 -16.83 25.10
N LEU A 195 -14.36 -17.27 24.00
CA LEU A 195 -15.29 -18.41 24.01
C LEU A 195 -14.58 -19.70 24.40
N ASP A 196 -13.40 -19.95 23.82
CA ASP A 196 -12.59 -21.12 24.17
C ASP A 196 -12.19 -21.11 25.64
N GLN A 197 -11.97 -19.94 26.24
CA GLN A 197 -11.66 -19.82 27.65
C GLN A 197 -12.89 -20.06 28.54
N GLU A 198 -14.04 -19.48 28.19
CA GLU A 198 -15.31 -19.73 28.89
C GLU A 198 -15.72 -21.21 28.83
N ASP A 199 -15.49 -21.89 27.70
CA ASP A 199 -15.84 -23.31 27.54
C ASP A 199 -14.88 -24.22 28.33
N ARG A 200 -13.59 -23.87 28.44
CA ARG A 200 -12.67 -24.56 29.36
C ARG A 200 -13.06 -24.37 30.82
N GLU A 201 -13.40 -23.14 31.22
CA GLU A 201 -13.82 -22.83 32.58
C GLU A 201 -15.15 -23.53 32.95
N LYS A 202 -16.08 -23.68 31.99
CA LYS A 202 -17.30 -24.49 32.17
C LYS A 202 -17.00 -25.98 32.30
N GLN A 203 -16.11 -26.52 31.45
CA GLN A 203 -15.72 -27.93 31.53
C GLN A 203 -15.06 -28.24 32.89
N GLU A 204 -14.17 -27.37 33.36
CA GLU A 204 -13.54 -27.50 34.68
C GLU A 204 -14.55 -27.38 35.83
N ALA A 205 -15.59 -26.55 35.69
CA ALA A 205 -16.66 -26.43 36.69
C ALA A 205 -17.60 -27.64 36.71
N GLU A 206 -17.91 -28.23 35.56
CA GLU A 206 -18.70 -29.47 35.46
C GLU A 206 -17.94 -30.66 36.04
N ASP A 207 -16.62 -30.75 35.82
CA ASP A 207 -15.77 -31.82 36.37
C ASP A 207 -15.60 -31.73 37.91
N LEU A 208 -15.93 -30.59 38.54
CA LEU A 208 -15.86 -30.37 40.00
C LEU A 208 -17.17 -30.69 40.74
N ASP A 209 -18.30 -30.78 40.03
CA ASP A 209 -19.62 -31.06 40.60
C ASP A 209 -20.01 -32.56 40.55
N ASP A 210 -19.12 -33.43 40.04
CA ASP A 210 -19.33 -34.88 40.11
C ASP A 210 -19.27 -35.36 41.58
N PRO A 211 -20.35 -35.97 42.12
CA PRO A 211 -20.34 -36.45 43.49
C PRO A 211 -19.33 -37.58 43.62
N ILE A 212 -18.37 -37.42 44.54
CA ILE A 212 -17.53 -38.53 45.01
C ILE A 212 -18.48 -39.62 45.52
N GLU A 213 -18.67 -40.69 44.76
CA GLU A 213 -19.31 -41.91 45.28
C GLU A 213 -18.45 -42.39 46.45
N SER A 214 -18.92 -42.13 47.67
CA SER A 214 -18.32 -42.66 48.87
C SER A 214 -18.47 -44.18 48.85
N GLU A 215 -17.40 -44.89 48.49
CA GLU A 215 -17.27 -46.31 48.78
C GLU A 215 -17.42 -46.49 50.30
N ASN A 216 -18.58 -46.99 50.73
CA ASN A 216 -18.78 -47.39 52.11
C ASN A 216 -17.95 -48.65 52.39
N PRO A 217 -17.22 -48.72 53.52
CA PRO A 217 -16.44 -49.90 53.86
C PRO A 217 -17.40 -51.04 54.23
N THR A 218 -17.25 -52.18 53.57
CA THR A 218 -17.95 -53.41 53.97
C THR A 218 -17.09 -54.12 55.03
N GLU A 219 -17.75 -54.51 56.13
CA GLU A 219 -17.21 -55.19 57.33
C GLU A 219 -16.36 -56.45 57.05
#